data_AF-A5ZUA2-F1
#
_entry.id   AF-A5ZUA2-F1
#
_cell.length_a   1.000
_cell.length_b   1.000
_cell.length_c   1.000
_cell.angle_alpha   90.00
_cell.angle_beta   90.00
_cell.angle_gamma   90.00
#
_symmetry.space_group_name_H-M   'P 1'
#
loop_
_entity.id
_entity.type
_entity.pdbx_description
1 polymer ?
#
loop_
_entity_poly.entity_id
_entity_poly.type
_entity_poly.pdbx_seq_one_letter_code
_entity_poly.pdbx_strand_id
1 'polypeptide(L)'
;MDGGKFSWAKSKDSVLKTVQGAGELVASYDPDFALIEEVDLNSTRSYHVNEYTILKECLADYDTVFAQNYDSAFLFYPFTQPHGKSRSGLALFSRYPVTDSLRRRFPVSTSFSKFFDLDRCYSISRVPVDNGKEFVIFELHMSAYGNSDAIREGQIRMLAEDMQKEYEAGNYVLCGGDFNHDLKAAEDDSADKESWAYPFPREELQEHFAFCIDQLTAQEKNDLWDSARNADMEYVPGVTYTVTLDGFIISDNIECVSYEDINTGYSYSDHDPVYLKFRLK
;
A
#
# COMPACT_ATOMS: atom_id res chain seq x y z
N MET A 1 -19.97 7.38 -0.16
CA MET A 1 -19.47 7.08 1.20
C MET A 1 -18.53 8.19 1.57
N ASP A 2 -18.38 8.42 2.86
CA ASP A 2 -17.58 9.49 3.47
C ASP A 2 -17.64 10.82 2.71
N GLY A 3 -18.70 11.59 2.94
CA GLY A 3 -19.03 12.84 2.23
C GLY A 3 -19.20 12.79 0.70
N GLY A 4 -18.85 11.70 0.03
CA GLY A 4 -19.08 11.45 -1.38
C GLY A 4 -20.52 11.02 -1.72
N LYS A 5 -20.98 11.38 -2.92
CA LYS A 5 -22.35 11.13 -3.40
C LYS A 5 -22.70 9.65 -3.64
N PHE A 6 -21.71 8.82 -3.92
CA PHE A 6 -21.87 7.41 -4.30
C PHE A 6 -21.09 6.51 -3.34
N SER A 7 -21.58 5.30 -3.10
CA SER A 7 -20.80 4.23 -2.44
C SER A 7 -20.13 3.30 -3.44
N TRP A 8 -20.44 3.42 -4.73
CA TRP A 8 -19.73 2.73 -5.79
C TRP A 8 -18.96 3.75 -6.60
N ALA A 9 -18.10 3.28 -7.50
CA ALA A 9 -17.60 4.11 -8.57
C ALA A 9 -18.77 4.77 -9.33
N LYS A 10 -18.48 5.89 -9.99
CA LYS A 10 -19.49 6.67 -10.72
C LYS A 10 -20.21 5.85 -11.81
N SER A 11 -19.47 4.98 -12.49
CA SER A 11 -19.96 4.03 -13.49
C SER A 11 -18.89 2.99 -13.80
N LYS A 12 -19.26 1.91 -14.49
CA LYS A 12 -18.29 0.93 -15.01
C LYS A 12 -17.22 1.58 -15.91
N ASP A 13 -17.63 2.48 -16.81
CA ASP A 13 -16.69 3.19 -17.70
C ASP A 13 -15.73 4.10 -16.92
N SER A 14 -16.18 4.67 -15.80
CA SER A 14 -15.31 5.43 -14.90
C SER A 14 -14.23 4.53 -14.31
N VAL A 15 -14.58 3.33 -13.85
CA VAL A 15 -13.60 2.36 -13.32
C VAL A 15 -12.60 1.99 -14.41
N LEU A 16 -13.08 1.59 -15.59
CA LEU A 16 -12.21 1.21 -16.71
C LEU A 16 -11.22 2.32 -17.06
N LYS A 17 -11.70 3.56 -17.18
CA LYS A 17 -10.85 4.71 -17.50
C LYS A 17 -9.83 5.01 -16.39
N THR A 18 -10.26 4.99 -15.13
CA THR A 18 -9.41 5.29 -13.97
C THR A 18 -8.31 4.24 -13.82
N VAL A 19 -8.66 2.95 -13.86
CA VAL A 19 -7.69 1.85 -13.72
C VAL A 19 -6.75 1.78 -14.92
N GLN A 20 -7.25 2.00 -16.13
CA GLN A 20 -6.40 2.10 -17.33
C GLN A 20 -5.39 3.24 -17.19
N GLY A 21 -5.84 4.43 -16.80
CA GLY A 21 -4.97 5.60 -16.63
C GLY A 21 -3.93 5.41 -15.51
N ALA A 22 -4.31 4.78 -14.40
CA ALA A 22 -3.39 4.41 -13.33
C ALA A 22 -2.33 3.42 -13.82
N GLY A 23 -2.74 2.37 -14.53
CA GLY A 23 -1.82 1.38 -15.10
C GLY A 23 -0.88 1.97 -16.16
N GLU A 24 -1.37 2.85 -17.03
CA GLU A 24 -0.56 3.58 -18.01
C GLU A 24 0.44 4.53 -17.34
N LEU A 25 0.02 5.21 -16.27
CA LEU A 25 0.93 6.03 -15.45
C LEU A 25 2.05 5.15 -14.89
N VAL A 26 1.73 4.05 -14.20
CA VAL A 26 2.71 3.13 -13.64
C VAL A 26 3.67 2.62 -14.73
N ALA A 27 3.14 2.17 -15.87
CA ALA A 27 3.95 1.70 -16.99
C ALA A 27 4.87 2.79 -17.57
N SER A 28 4.46 4.06 -17.55
CA SER A 28 5.27 5.18 -18.05
C SER A 28 6.55 5.45 -17.24
N TYR A 29 6.60 4.99 -15.98
CA TYR A 29 7.80 5.04 -15.14
C TYR A 29 8.75 3.85 -15.37
N ASP A 30 8.37 2.90 -16.22
CA ASP A 30 9.15 1.70 -16.59
C ASP A 30 9.75 0.94 -15.38
N PRO A 31 8.97 0.67 -14.31
CA PRO A 31 9.51 0.18 -13.04
C PRO A 31 10.04 -1.26 -13.16
N ASP A 32 11.02 -1.63 -12.33
CA ASP A 32 11.40 -3.04 -12.18
C ASP A 32 10.35 -3.85 -11.39
N PHE A 33 9.68 -3.18 -10.45
CA PHE A 33 8.64 -3.75 -9.60
C PHE A 33 7.53 -2.72 -9.41
N ALA A 34 6.27 -3.14 -9.49
CA ALA A 34 5.11 -2.33 -9.15
C ALA A 34 4.30 -3.07 -8.06
N LEU A 35 4.06 -2.40 -6.94
CA LEU A 35 3.25 -2.89 -5.82
C LEU A 35 1.95 -2.09 -5.87
N ILE A 36 0.79 -2.77 -5.91
CA ILE A 36 -0.51 -2.12 -6.14
C ILE A 36 -1.56 -2.75 -5.22
N GLU A 37 -2.05 -1.94 -4.30
CA GLU A 37 -3.04 -2.31 -3.30
C GLU A 37 -4.48 -2.12 -3.82
N GLU A 38 -5.46 -2.65 -3.07
CA GLU A 38 -6.91 -2.43 -3.28
C GLU A 38 -7.47 -2.87 -4.65
N VAL A 39 -6.75 -3.70 -5.39
CA VAL A 39 -7.13 -4.15 -6.74
C VAL A 39 -8.35 -5.07 -6.71
N ASP A 40 -9.49 -4.59 -7.19
CA ASP A 40 -10.73 -5.38 -7.24
C ASP A 40 -10.69 -6.41 -8.39
N LEU A 41 -11.03 -7.67 -8.07
CA LEU A 41 -11.22 -8.73 -9.06
C LEU A 41 -12.67 -8.87 -9.50
N ASN A 42 -13.60 -8.64 -8.56
CA ASN A 42 -15.03 -8.85 -8.76
C ASN A 42 -15.85 -8.21 -7.63
N SER A 43 -15.79 -6.88 -7.51
CA SER A 43 -16.50 -6.15 -6.47
C SER A 43 -17.68 -5.35 -7.02
N THR A 44 -18.73 -5.20 -6.21
CA THR A 44 -19.92 -4.43 -6.60
C THR A 44 -19.59 -2.95 -6.71
N ARG A 45 -18.72 -2.44 -5.80
CA ARG A 45 -18.22 -1.05 -5.81
C ARG A 45 -17.51 -0.66 -7.12
N SER A 46 -16.91 -1.62 -7.81
CA SER A 46 -16.20 -1.45 -9.09
C SER A 46 -16.96 -2.04 -10.28
N TYR A 47 -18.28 -2.27 -10.16
CA TYR A 47 -19.12 -2.84 -11.23
C TYR A 47 -18.61 -4.18 -11.79
N HIS A 48 -18.02 -5.00 -10.93
CA HIS A 48 -17.45 -6.31 -11.27
C HIS A 48 -16.36 -6.22 -12.36
N VAL A 49 -15.71 -5.06 -12.49
CA VAL A 49 -14.50 -4.93 -13.30
C VAL A 49 -13.40 -5.75 -12.63
N ASN A 50 -12.66 -6.51 -13.44
CA ASN A 50 -11.46 -7.19 -13.00
C ASN A 50 -10.28 -6.26 -13.29
N GLU A 51 -9.95 -5.43 -12.30
CA GLU A 51 -8.93 -4.38 -12.40
C GLU A 51 -7.54 -4.99 -12.61
N TYR A 52 -7.28 -6.15 -12.00
CA TYR A 52 -6.04 -6.89 -12.19
C TYR A 52 -5.79 -7.27 -13.66
N THR A 53 -6.84 -7.59 -14.42
CA THR A 53 -6.68 -7.90 -15.87
C THR A 53 -6.23 -6.66 -16.65
N ILE A 54 -6.78 -5.49 -16.32
CA ILE A 54 -6.41 -4.22 -16.97
C ILE A 54 -4.96 -3.87 -16.64
N LEU A 55 -4.56 -3.98 -15.38
CA LEU A 55 -3.18 -3.74 -14.95
C LEU A 55 -2.19 -4.71 -15.63
N LYS A 56 -2.57 -5.98 -15.81
CA LYS A 56 -1.79 -6.96 -16.58
C LYS A 56 -1.67 -6.63 -18.06
N GLU A 57 -2.63 -5.92 -18.65
CA GLU A 57 -2.50 -5.45 -20.04
C GLU A 57 -1.53 -4.26 -20.12
N CYS A 58 -1.52 -3.37 -19.12
CA CYS A 58 -0.58 -2.25 -19.04
C CYS A 58 0.87 -2.71 -18.77
N LEU A 59 1.05 -3.79 -18.00
CA LEU A 59 2.34 -4.37 -17.60
C LEU A 59 2.51 -5.79 -18.18
N ALA A 60 2.25 -5.96 -19.47
CA ALA A 60 2.09 -7.26 -20.13
C ALA A 60 3.27 -8.24 -20.02
N ASP A 61 4.49 -7.73 -19.90
CA ASP A 61 5.72 -8.53 -19.87
C ASP A 61 6.21 -8.84 -18.45
N TYR A 62 5.42 -8.53 -17.42
CA TYR A 62 5.80 -8.71 -16.02
C TYR A 62 5.31 -10.07 -15.52
N ASP A 63 6.11 -10.71 -14.66
CA ASP A 63 5.61 -11.75 -13.78
C ASP A 63 4.72 -11.14 -12.71
N THR A 64 3.72 -11.88 -12.24
CA THR A 64 2.66 -11.31 -11.41
C THR A 64 2.26 -12.20 -10.26
N VAL A 65 2.19 -11.63 -9.06
CA VAL A 65 1.65 -12.29 -7.85
C VAL A 65 0.41 -11.53 -7.39
N PHE A 66 -0.62 -12.25 -6.95
CA PHE A 66 -1.83 -11.65 -6.40
C PHE A 66 -2.13 -12.22 -5.02
N ALA A 67 -2.16 -11.36 -4.01
CA ALA A 67 -2.46 -11.70 -2.62
C ALA A 67 -3.81 -11.11 -2.20
N GLN A 68 -4.87 -11.92 -2.24
CA GLN A 68 -6.22 -11.49 -1.86
C GLN A 68 -6.28 -11.03 -0.40
N ASN A 69 -6.60 -9.77 -0.13
CA ASN A 69 -6.67 -9.19 1.23
C ASN A 69 -8.10 -8.76 1.62
N TYR A 70 -9.08 -9.02 0.74
CA TYR A 70 -10.48 -8.79 1.05
C TYR A 70 -11.40 -9.75 0.29
N ASP A 71 -12.32 -10.38 1.01
CA ASP A 71 -13.36 -11.26 0.44
C ASP A 71 -14.64 -11.15 1.26
N SER A 72 -15.46 -10.16 0.94
CA SER A 72 -16.76 -9.94 1.57
C SER A 72 -17.86 -10.52 0.70
N ALA A 73 -18.62 -11.47 1.25
CA ALA A 73 -19.78 -12.03 0.57
C ALA A 73 -20.83 -10.94 0.27
N PHE A 74 -21.01 -9.98 1.19
CA PHE A 74 -21.88 -8.81 1.00
C PHE A 74 -21.72 -7.79 2.16
N LEU A 75 -21.32 -6.55 1.85
CA LEU A 75 -21.36 -5.42 2.78
C LEU A 75 -22.65 -4.59 2.56
N PHE A 76 -23.55 -4.59 3.55
CA PHE A 76 -24.88 -4.00 3.42
C PHE A 76 -24.94 -2.47 3.55
N TYR A 77 -23.82 -1.83 3.88
CA TYR A 77 -23.73 -0.39 4.12
C TYR A 77 -23.13 0.35 2.90
N PRO A 78 -23.56 1.58 2.59
CA PRO A 78 -24.75 2.26 3.12
C PRO A 78 -26.05 1.60 2.65
N PHE A 79 -27.10 1.66 3.45
CA PHE A 79 -28.36 0.92 3.20
C PHE A 79 -29.04 1.22 1.85
N THR A 80 -28.84 2.43 1.30
CA THR A 80 -29.46 2.87 0.04
C THR A 80 -28.67 2.47 -1.19
N GLN A 81 -27.36 2.22 -1.04
CA GLN A 81 -26.48 1.73 -2.09
C GLN A 81 -25.41 0.84 -1.42
N PRO A 82 -25.73 -0.42 -1.07
CA PRO A 82 -24.80 -1.27 -0.33
C PRO A 82 -23.49 -1.48 -1.08
N HIS A 83 -22.34 -1.44 -0.40
CA HIS A 83 -21.04 -1.76 -0.99
C HIS A 83 -21.00 -3.14 -1.65
N GLY A 84 -21.88 -4.05 -1.22
CA GLY A 84 -22.17 -5.31 -1.90
C GLY A 84 -21.07 -6.35 -1.72
N LYS A 85 -21.04 -7.33 -2.62
CA LYS A 85 -19.97 -8.32 -2.66
C LYS A 85 -18.67 -7.64 -3.08
N SER A 86 -17.56 -7.98 -2.44
CA SER A 86 -16.25 -7.43 -2.77
C SER A 86 -15.16 -8.50 -2.70
N ARG A 87 -14.25 -8.48 -3.67
CA ARG A 87 -13.07 -9.34 -3.74
C ARG A 87 -11.90 -8.52 -4.25
N SER A 88 -10.93 -8.25 -3.39
CA SER A 88 -9.78 -7.36 -3.65
C SER A 88 -8.48 -7.94 -3.08
N GLY A 89 -7.34 -7.40 -3.51
CA GLY A 89 -6.02 -7.87 -3.10
C GLY A 89 -4.89 -6.91 -3.41
N LEU A 90 -3.70 -7.38 -3.08
CA LEU A 90 -2.41 -6.78 -3.42
C LEU A 90 -1.90 -7.43 -4.71
N ALA A 91 -1.32 -6.64 -5.61
CA ALA A 91 -0.85 -7.08 -6.90
C ALA A 91 0.59 -6.62 -7.16
N LEU A 92 1.53 -7.55 -6.95
CA LEU A 92 2.91 -7.37 -7.36
C LEU A 92 3.06 -7.67 -8.86
N PHE A 93 3.67 -6.72 -9.56
CA PHE A 93 4.20 -6.89 -10.91
C PHE A 93 5.72 -6.84 -10.82
N SER A 94 6.41 -7.85 -11.35
CA SER A 94 7.87 -7.90 -11.38
C SER A 94 8.38 -8.11 -12.79
N ARG A 95 9.35 -7.30 -13.22
CA ARG A 95 10.08 -7.53 -14.47
C ARG A 95 10.90 -8.83 -14.43
N TYR A 96 11.22 -9.29 -13.23
CA TYR A 96 12.02 -10.49 -12.99
C TYR A 96 11.12 -11.65 -12.55
N PRO A 97 11.51 -12.91 -12.84
CA PRO A 97 10.73 -14.06 -12.40
C PRO A 97 10.64 -14.14 -10.87
N VAL A 98 9.42 -14.26 -10.35
CA VAL A 98 9.16 -14.53 -8.93
C VAL A 98 9.17 -16.05 -8.74
N THR A 99 10.10 -16.55 -7.94
CA THR A 99 10.31 -18.00 -7.77
C THR A 99 9.43 -18.61 -6.67
N ASP A 100 9.01 -17.80 -5.71
CA ASP A 100 8.12 -18.21 -4.62
C ASP A 100 7.35 -17.00 -4.09
N SER A 101 6.17 -17.26 -3.54
CA SER A 101 5.37 -16.21 -2.89
C SER A 101 4.55 -16.75 -1.72
N LEU A 102 4.49 -15.99 -0.63
CA LEU A 102 3.73 -16.31 0.57
C LEU A 102 2.80 -15.15 0.94
N ARG A 103 1.52 -15.43 1.11
CA ARG A 103 0.57 -14.48 1.71
C ARG A 103 0.47 -14.70 3.21
N ARG A 104 0.70 -13.65 4.01
CA ARG A 104 0.54 -13.67 5.46
C ARG A 104 -0.57 -12.72 5.91
N ARG A 105 -1.58 -13.27 6.58
CA ARG A 105 -2.69 -12.50 7.14
C ARG A 105 -2.22 -11.77 8.39
N PHE A 106 -2.42 -10.47 8.46
CA PHE A 106 -2.17 -9.69 9.66
C PHE A 106 -3.11 -10.09 10.81
N PRO A 107 -2.73 -9.87 12.08
CA PRO A 107 -3.68 -9.81 13.17
C PRO A 107 -4.76 -8.78 12.83
N VAL A 108 -6.03 -9.17 12.93
CA VAL A 108 -7.18 -8.28 12.69
C VAL A 108 -8.17 -8.41 13.84
N SER A 109 -9.03 -7.40 14.02
CA SER A 109 -10.03 -7.40 15.09
C SER A 109 -10.97 -8.59 14.98
N THR A 110 -11.27 -9.22 16.11
CA THR A 110 -12.30 -10.27 16.22
C THR A 110 -13.64 -9.73 16.71
N SER A 111 -13.76 -8.41 16.91
CA SER A 111 -14.97 -7.76 17.41
C SER A 111 -15.97 -7.47 16.28
N PHE A 112 -17.08 -6.79 16.59
CA PHE A 112 -18.08 -6.39 15.58
C PHE A 112 -17.49 -5.47 14.49
N SER A 113 -16.37 -4.77 14.76
CA SER A 113 -15.66 -3.99 13.75
C SER A 113 -15.13 -4.85 12.59
N LYS A 114 -14.96 -6.16 12.78
CA LYS A 114 -14.52 -7.12 11.75
C LYS A 114 -15.40 -7.15 10.51
N PHE A 115 -16.69 -6.78 10.61
CA PHE A 115 -17.57 -6.72 9.44
C PHE A 115 -17.26 -5.55 8.49
N PHE A 116 -16.53 -4.56 8.99
CA PHE A 116 -16.08 -3.40 8.23
C PHE A 116 -14.56 -3.42 8.00
N ASP A 117 -13.81 -4.17 8.82
CA ASP A 117 -12.37 -4.32 8.72
C ASP A 117 -11.97 -5.31 7.61
N LEU A 118 -10.94 -4.95 6.85
CA LEU A 118 -10.45 -5.72 5.72
C LEU A 118 -9.60 -6.90 6.23
N ASP A 119 -9.50 -7.99 5.47
CA ASP A 119 -8.62 -9.13 5.80
C ASP A 119 -7.15 -8.77 5.48
N ARG A 120 -6.68 -7.68 6.10
CA ARG A 120 -5.37 -7.07 5.88
C ARG A 120 -4.28 -8.14 5.90
N CYS A 121 -3.36 -8.02 4.96
CA CYS A 121 -2.27 -8.96 4.80
C CYS A 121 -1.07 -8.25 4.19
N TYR A 122 0.04 -8.98 4.14
CA TYR A 122 1.16 -8.69 3.27
C TYR A 122 1.49 -9.94 2.46
N SER A 123 2.08 -9.73 1.29
CA SER A 123 2.70 -10.77 0.48
C SER A 123 4.22 -10.72 0.69
N ILE A 124 4.89 -11.87 0.58
CA ILE A 124 6.34 -12.00 0.58
C ILE A 124 6.70 -12.70 -0.73
N SER A 125 7.36 -12.01 -1.65
CA SER A 125 7.72 -12.53 -2.96
C SER A 125 9.24 -12.60 -3.11
N ARG A 126 9.75 -13.71 -3.67
CA ARG A 126 11.18 -13.96 -3.81
C ARG A 126 11.63 -13.83 -5.26
N VAL A 127 12.68 -13.05 -5.48
CA VAL A 127 13.32 -12.87 -6.79
C VAL A 127 14.80 -13.20 -6.66
N PRO A 128 15.33 -14.18 -7.39
CA PRO A 128 16.74 -14.54 -7.32
C PRO A 128 17.63 -13.42 -7.89
N VAL A 129 18.80 -13.22 -7.29
CA VAL A 129 19.83 -12.30 -7.80
C VAL A 129 21.16 -13.02 -8.08
N ASP A 130 21.99 -12.44 -8.94
CA ASP A 130 23.18 -13.10 -9.52
C ASP A 130 24.22 -13.57 -8.50
N ASN A 131 24.26 -12.99 -7.30
CA ASN A 131 25.21 -13.34 -6.26
C ASN A 131 24.77 -14.53 -5.38
N GLY A 132 23.70 -15.22 -5.78
CA GLY A 132 23.18 -16.41 -5.09
C GLY A 132 22.31 -16.10 -3.86
N LYS A 133 21.99 -14.82 -3.63
CA LYS A 133 21.01 -14.37 -2.64
C LYS A 133 19.63 -14.19 -3.30
N GLU A 134 18.64 -13.80 -2.51
CA GLU A 134 17.33 -13.39 -2.99
C GLU A 134 17.07 -11.91 -2.67
N PHE A 135 16.33 -11.26 -3.56
CA PHE A 135 15.61 -10.02 -3.29
C PHE A 135 14.20 -10.38 -2.87
N VAL A 136 13.84 -10.05 -1.63
CA VAL A 136 12.58 -10.40 -1.00
C VAL A 136 11.74 -9.15 -0.84
N ILE A 137 10.58 -9.17 -1.50
CA ILE A 137 9.66 -8.05 -1.59
C ILE A 137 8.47 -8.34 -0.68
N PHE A 138 8.27 -7.47 0.30
CA PHE A 138 7.09 -7.42 1.13
C PHE A 138 6.14 -6.36 0.56
N GLU A 139 4.99 -6.77 0.05
CA GLU A 139 3.93 -5.85 -0.38
C GLU A 139 2.84 -5.88 0.69
N LEU A 140 2.47 -4.73 1.25
CA LEU A 140 1.55 -4.67 2.38
C LEU A 140 0.41 -3.69 2.17
N HIS A 141 -0.65 -3.91 2.94
CA HIS A 141 -1.64 -2.89 3.24
C HIS A 141 -2.06 -3.14 4.69
N MET A 142 -1.66 -2.24 5.60
CA MET A 142 -1.95 -2.35 7.03
C MET A 142 -3.39 -1.93 7.37
N SER A 143 -3.86 -2.21 8.58
CA SER A 143 -5.16 -1.72 9.01
C SER A 143 -5.14 -0.21 9.23
N ALA A 144 -6.13 0.50 8.67
CA ALA A 144 -6.45 1.86 9.07
C ALA A 144 -6.85 1.90 10.56
N TYR A 145 -6.73 3.05 11.22
CA TYR A 145 -7.05 3.13 12.65
C TYR A 145 -8.56 3.06 12.92
N GLY A 146 -8.88 2.68 14.16
CA GLY A 146 -10.19 2.18 14.59
C GLY A 146 -10.09 0.78 15.23
N ASN A 147 -8.94 0.13 15.08
CA ASN A 147 -8.56 -1.10 15.77
C ASN A 147 -7.78 -0.81 17.06
N SER A 148 -7.79 -1.74 18.03
CA SER A 148 -7.09 -1.58 19.31
C SER A 148 -5.57 -1.47 19.13
N ASP A 149 -4.87 -0.73 19.99
CA ASP A 149 -3.40 -0.61 19.99
C ASP A 149 -2.69 -1.97 19.88
N ALA A 150 -3.19 -2.99 20.56
CA ALA A 150 -2.65 -4.36 20.51
C ALA A 150 -2.66 -5.00 19.11
N ILE A 151 -3.62 -4.65 18.25
CA ILE A 151 -3.67 -5.15 16.87
C ILE A 151 -2.59 -4.46 16.05
N ARG A 152 -2.46 -3.13 16.18
CA ARG A 152 -1.44 -2.33 15.49
C ARG A 152 -0.03 -2.82 15.85
N GLU A 153 0.29 -2.90 17.14
CA GLU A 153 1.56 -3.43 17.62
C GLU A 153 1.79 -4.88 17.15
N GLY A 154 0.74 -5.69 17.09
CA GLY A 154 0.80 -7.06 16.57
C GLY A 154 1.13 -7.12 15.08
N GLN A 155 0.57 -6.21 14.27
CA GLN A 155 0.86 -6.11 12.83
C GLN A 155 2.31 -5.71 12.58
N ILE A 156 2.77 -4.64 13.24
CA ILE A 156 4.13 -4.12 13.10
C ILE A 156 5.16 -5.16 13.51
N ARG A 157 4.99 -5.77 14.69
CA ARG A 157 5.89 -6.80 15.20
C ARG A 157 5.96 -8.01 14.27
N MET A 158 4.82 -8.49 13.78
CA MET A 158 4.77 -9.63 12.86
C MET A 158 5.50 -9.34 11.54
N LEU A 159 5.34 -8.12 10.99
CA LEU A 159 6.04 -7.67 9.79
C LEU A 159 7.56 -7.60 10.04
N ALA A 160 7.94 -6.90 11.11
CA ALA A 160 9.34 -6.69 11.49
C ALA A 160 10.08 -8.02 11.74
N GLU A 161 9.48 -8.95 12.48
CA GLU A 161 10.04 -10.28 12.73
C GLU A 161 10.26 -11.09 11.44
N ASP A 162 9.40 -10.96 10.45
CA ASP A 162 9.58 -11.68 9.18
C ASP A 162 10.62 -11.03 8.28
N MET A 163 10.63 -9.69 8.20
CA MET A 163 11.70 -8.97 7.50
C MET A 163 13.07 -9.33 8.09
N GLN A 164 13.17 -9.35 9.42
CA GLN A 164 14.40 -9.72 10.13
C GLN A 164 14.86 -11.16 9.79
N LYS A 165 13.95 -12.13 9.70
CA LYS A 165 14.31 -13.51 9.31
C LYS A 165 14.91 -13.59 7.91
N GLU A 166 14.35 -12.84 6.97
CA GLU A 166 14.87 -12.80 5.60
C GLU A 166 16.24 -12.12 5.54
N TYR A 167 16.41 -11.03 6.29
CA TYR A 167 17.70 -10.35 6.39
C TYR A 167 18.77 -11.26 7.03
N GLU A 168 18.45 -11.98 8.10
CA GLU A 168 19.34 -12.96 8.74
C GLU A 168 19.71 -14.14 7.83
N ALA A 169 18.83 -14.49 6.88
CA ALA A 169 19.13 -15.48 5.83
C ALA A 169 20.11 -14.93 4.77
N GLY A 170 20.47 -13.64 4.83
CA GLY A 170 21.41 -12.97 3.93
C GLY A 170 20.74 -12.31 2.72
N ASN A 171 19.41 -12.24 2.69
CA ASN A 171 18.64 -11.68 1.59
C ASN A 171 18.60 -10.14 1.63
N TYR A 172 18.28 -9.56 0.48
CA TYR A 172 17.92 -8.14 0.37
C TYR A 172 16.43 -8.02 0.64
N VAL A 173 16.03 -7.11 1.53
CA VAL A 173 14.63 -7.00 1.95
C VAL A 173 14.12 -5.60 1.64
N LEU A 174 13.07 -5.54 0.83
CA LEU A 174 12.30 -4.33 0.56
C LEU A 174 10.86 -4.57 1.00
N CYS A 175 10.28 -3.63 1.72
CA CYS A 175 8.88 -3.65 2.11
C CYS A 175 8.21 -2.36 1.66
N GLY A 176 7.11 -2.44 0.93
CA GLY A 176 6.40 -1.27 0.41
C GLY A 176 4.89 -1.43 0.41
N GLY A 177 4.21 -0.29 0.38
CA GLY A 177 2.75 -0.18 0.28
C GLY A 177 2.17 0.82 1.27
N ASP A 178 0.87 0.69 1.53
CA ASP A 178 0.12 1.55 2.45
C ASP A 178 0.29 1.07 3.92
N PHE A 179 1.07 1.83 4.68
CA PHE A 179 1.28 1.56 6.10
C PHE A 179 0.11 2.02 6.96
N ASN A 180 -0.81 2.85 6.45
CA ASN A 180 -1.86 3.48 7.25
C ASN A 180 -1.31 4.16 8.51
N HIS A 181 -0.12 4.76 8.43
CA HIS A 181 0.51 5.55 9.49
C HIS A 181 1.12 6.80 8.86
N ASP A 182 1.06 7.95 9.53
CA ASP A 182 1.74 9.16 9.07
C ASP A 182 3.26 8.95 9.10
N LEU A 183 3.87 8.92 7.92
CA LEU A 183 5.29 8.63 7.76
C LEU A 183 6.18 9.88 7.90
N LYS A 184 5.58 11.08 7.83
CA LYS A 184 6.29 12.36 8.01
C LYS A 184 6.29 12.81 9.46
N ALA A 185 5.24 12.49 10.21
CA ALA A 185 5.12 12.89 11.61
C ALA A 185 6.17 12.22 12.51
N ALA A 186 6.63 12.97 13.50
CA ALA A 186 7.41 12.44 14.61
C ALA A 186 6.49 11.70 15.60
N GLU A 187 7.02 10.65 16.25
CA GLU A 187 6.30 9.86 17.25
C GLU A 187 5.85 10.67 18.48
N ASP A 188 6.62 11.70 18.85
CA ASP A 188 6.35 12.57 20.01
C ASP A 188 5.45 13.76 19.69
N ASP A 189 5.06 13.93 18.43
CA ASP A 189 4.19 15.02 18.02
C ASP A 189 2.75 14.75 18.49
N SER A 190 2.35 15.51 19.50
CA SER A 190 1.07 15.42 20.22
C SER A 190 -0.01 16.38 19.71
N ALA A 191 0.21 17.00 18.54
CA ALA A 191 -0.78 17.87 17.91
C ALA A 191 -2.07 17.10 17.56
N ASP A 192 -3.19 17.82 17.45
CA ASP A 192 -4.54 17.34 17.07
C ASP A 192 -4.49 16.62 15.71
N LYS A 193 -4.15 15.33 15.72
CA LYS A 193 -4.08 14.47 14.54
C LYS A 193 -5.45 13.85 14.30
N GLU A 194 -5.77 13.67 13.03
CA GLU A 194 -6.90 12.85 12.65
C GLU A 194 -6.74 11.46 13.28
N SER A 195 -7.82 10.91 13.83
CA SER A 195 -7.81 9.64 14.58
C SER A 195 -7.33 8.42 13.78
N TRP A 196 -7.04 8.62 12.49
CA TRP A 196 -6.58 7.63 11.54
C TRP A 196 -5.19 7.89 10.93
N ALA A 197 -4.43 8.86 11.45
CA ALA A 197 -3.10 9.18 10.92
C ALA A 197 -2.05 9.34 12.05
N TYR A 198 -1.89 8.33 12.91
CA TYR A 198 -0.81 8.36 13.90
C TYR A 198 0.55 8.06 13.25
N PRO A 199 1.66 8.54 13.84
CA PRO A 199 3.00 8.20 13.42
C PRO A 199 3.25 6.69 13.48
N PHE A 200 4.00 6.17 12.52
CA PHE A 200 4.53 4.82 12.62
C PHE A 200 5.63 4.78 13.69
N PRO A 201 5.66 3.78 14.59
CA PRO A 201 6.69 3.63 15.61
C PRO A 201 7.98 3.05 14.99
N ARG A 202 8.95 3.92 14.68
CA ARG A 202 10.21 3.53 14.01
C ARG A 202 11.07 2.67 14.95
N GLU A 203 10.93 2.82 16.26
CA GLU A 203 11.60 2.04 17.28
C GLU A 203 11.22 0.54 17.27
N GLU A 204 10.09 0.18 16.65
CA GLU A 204 9.68 -1.21 16.46
C GLU A 204 10.38 -1.88 15.27
N LEU A 205 11.08 -1.12 14.41
CA LEU A 205 11.94 -1.69 13.37
C LEU A 205 13.27 -2.16 13.96
N GLN A 206 13.76 -3.31 13.48
CA GLN A 206 15.10 -3.79 13.86
C GLN A 206 16.20 -2.90 13.25
N GLU A 207 17.39 -2.92 13.87
CA GLU A 207 18.55 -2.03 13.55
C GLU A 207 18.92 -1.96 12.06
N HIS A 208 18.66 -3.03 11.30
CA HIS A 208 19.03 -3.13 9.89
C HIS A 208 18.01 -2.54 8.92
N PHE A 209 16.88 -2.01 9.41
CA PHE A 209 15.79 -1.50 8.58
C PHE A 209 15.57 -0.02 8.82
N ALA A 210 15.29 0.70 7.73
CA ALA A 210 14.87 2.09 7.79
C ALA A 210 13.88 2.40 6.68
N PHE A 211 13.01 3.38 6.91
CA PHE A 211 12.20 3.93 5.83
C PHE A 211 13.08 4.74 4.87
N CYS A 212 12.82 4.63 3.57
CA CYS A 212 13.53 5.41 2.55
C CYS A 212 13.28 6.92 2.72
N ILE A 213 12.10 7.32 3.19
CA ILE A 213 11.76 8.72 3.46
C ILE A 213 12.64 9.35 4.56
N ASP A 214 13.23 8.54 5.44
CA ASP A 214 14.12 9.01 6.52
C ASP A 214 15.55 9.29 6.02
N GLN A 215 15.85 8.95 4.77
CA GLN A 215 17.11 9.33 4.12
C GLN A 215 17.04 10.73 3.48
N LEU A 216 15.85 11.32 3.41
CA LEU A 216 15.66 12.69 2.96
C LEU A 216 16.08 13.69 4.03
N THR A 217 16.53 14.86 3.61
CA THR A 217 16.69 16.00 4.52
C THR A 217 15.32 16.46 5.05
N ALA A 218 15.30 17.17 6.17
CA ALA A 218 14.06 17.73 6.72
C ALA A 218 13.33 18.63 5.72
N GLN A 219 14.06 19.39 4.90
CA GLN A 219 13.45 20.23 3.86
C GLN A 219 12.82 19.40 2.76
N GLU A 220 13.53 18.37 2.25
CA GLU A 220 12.99 17.46 1.24
C GLU A 220 11.76 16.72 1.74
N LYS A 221 11.76 16.23 2.99
CA LYS A 221 10.59 15.57 3.60
C LYS A 221 9.40 16.53 3.74
N ASN A 222 9.64 17.80 4.09
CA ASN A 222 8.58 18.82 4.20
C ASN A 222 8.00 19.25 2.84
N ASP A 223 8.84 19.28 1.80
CA ASP A 223 8.43 19.67 0.44
C ASP A 223 7.85 18.50 -0.36
N LEU A 224 8.02 17.26 0.14
CA LEU A 224 7.48 16.06 -0.48
C LEU A 224 5.95 16.16 -0.54
N TRP A 225 5.39 15.75 -1.67
CA TRP A 225 3.94 15.59 -1.82
C TRP A 225 3.40 14.60 -0.78
N ASP A 226 2.13 14.70 -0.42
CA ASP A 226 1.51 13.73 0.48
C ASP A 226 0.91 12.59 -0.33
N SER A 227 1.25 11.35 0.01
CA SER A 227 0.78 10.18 -0.72
C SER A 227 -0.73 9.95 -0.61
N ALA A 228 -1.44 10.52 0.37
CA ALA A 228 -2.86 10.30 0.57
C ALA A 228 -3.62 11.60 0.90
N ARG A 229 -4.91 11.62 0.58
CA ARG A 229 -5.86 12.65 1.01
C ARG A 229 -7.03 12.05 1.78
N ASN A 230 -7.67 12.87 2.62
CA ASN A 230 -8.96 12.48 3.17
C ASN A 230 -10.02 12.39 2.05
N ALA A 231 -10.86 11.35 2.11
CA ALA A 231 -11.89 11.06 1.12
C ALA A 231 -13.28 11.62 1.48
N ASP A 232 -13.40 12.29 2.63
CA ASP A 232 -14.63 12.88 3.17
C ASP A 232 -15.19 14.07 2.36
N MET A 233 -14.45 14.56 1.37
CA MET A 233 -14.88 15.61 0.45
C MET A 233 -14.22 15.47 -0.93
N GLU A 234 -14.71 16.30 -1.88
CA GLU A 234 -13.99 16.52 -3.14
C GLU A 234 -12.63 17.12 -2.85
N TYR A 235 -11.59 16.66 -3.56
CA TYR A 235 -10.24 17.16 -3.35
C TYR A 235 -10.14 18.63 -3.77
N VAL A 236 -9.72 19.48 -2.85
CA VAL A 236 -9.44 20.89 -3.06
C VAL A 236 -8.03 21.18 -2.54
N PRO A 237 -7.06 21.51 -3.42
CA PRO A 237 -5.68 21.82 -3.02
C PRO A 237 -5.61 22.88 -1.93
N GLY A 238 -4.86 22.59 -0.87
CA GLY A 238 -4.68 23.48 0.29
C GLY A 238 -5.89 23.58 1.23
N VAL A 239 -6.95 22.80 0.99
CA VAL A 239 -8.14 22.75 1.85
C VAL A 239 -8.41 21.34 2.36
N THR A 240 -8.36 20.33 1.48
CA THR A 240 -8.51 18.93 1.88
C THR A 240 -7.28 18.50 2.69
N TYR A 241 -7.52 17.81 3.81
CA TYR A 241 -6.45 17.22 4.60
C TYR A 241 -5.68 16.18 3.79
N THR A 242 -4.35 16.24 3.85
CA THR A 242 -3.43 15.32 3.19
C THR A 242 -2.42 14.80 4.18
N VAL A 243 -1.89 13.60 3.92
CA VAL A 243 -0.93 12.90 4.78
C VAL A 243 -0.14 11.89 3.95
N THR A 244 1.07 11.56 4.39
CA THR A 244 1.89 10.51 3.75
C THR A 244 1.74 9.20 4.50
N LEU A 245 1.10 8.21 3.88
CA LEU A 245 0.84 6.88 4.45
C LEU A 245 1.60 5.76 3.74
N ASP A 246 1.98 6.01 2.49
CA ASP A 246 2.60 5.05 1.60
C ASP A 246 4.11 5.28 1.59
N GLY A 247 4.88 4.20 1.49
CA GLY A 247 6.31 4.32 1.44
C GLY A 247 7.04 3.01 1.29
N PHE A 248 8.34 3.06 1.56
CA PHE A 248 9.22 1.90 1.47
C PHE A 248 10.13 1.81 2.71
N ILE A 249 10.29 0.60 3.24
CA ILE A 249 11.34 0.19 4.17
C ILE A 249 12.35 -0.64 3.38
N ILE A 250 13.64 -0.42 3.61
CA ILE A 250 14.70 -1.24 3.04
C ILE A 250 15.67 -1.70 4.11
N SER A 251 16.26 -2.89 3.92
CA SER A 251 17.40 -3.33 4.70
C SER A 251 18.68 -2.54 4.35
N ASP A 252 19.62 -2.46 5.28
CA ASP A 252 20.87 -1.68 5.15
C ASP A 252 21.82 -2.17 4.04
N ASN A 253 21.58 -3.37 3.50
CA ASN A 253 22.25 -3.93 2.32
C ASN A 253 21.61 -3.47 0.99
N ILE A 254 20.62 -2.57 1.04
CA ILE A 254 20.04 -1.82 -0.08
C ILE A 254 20.38 -0.34 0.11
N GLU A 255 20.75 0.34 -0.97
CA GLU A 255 20.95 1.79 -1.03
C GLU A 255 19.70 2.45 -1.61
N CYS A 256 19.14 3.45 -0.91
CA CYS A 256 18.14 4.35 -1.49
C CYS A 256 18.87 5.35 -2.40
N VAL A 257 18.60 5.32 -3.70
CA VAL A 257 19.22 6.20 -4.69
C VAL A 257 18.39 7.47 -4.89
N SER A 258 17.07 7.34 -4.94
CA SER A 258 16.14 8.46 -4.95
C SER A 258 14.76 8.03 -4.47
N TYR A 259 14.03 8.94 -3.85
CA TYR A 259 12.68 8.74 -3.34
C TYR A 259 11.82 9.94 -3.74
N GLU A 260 10.64 9.69 -4.31
CA GLU A 260 9.71 10.71 -4.79
C GLU A 260 8.26 10.25 -4.61
N ASP A 261 7.39 11.17 -4.20
CA ASP A 261 5.94 10.96 -4.21
C ASP A 261 5.39 11.62 -5.49
N ILE A 262 4.78 10.81 -6.35
CA ILE A 262 4.30 11.22 -7.68
C ILE A 262 2.98 11.98 -7.52
N ASN A 263 3.03 13.29 -7.71
CA ASN A 263 1.83 14.12 -7.64
C ASN A 263 0.95 13.96 -8.90
N THR A 264 -0.16 13.24 -8.77
CA THR A 264 -1.22 13.19 -9.79
C THR A 264 -2.40 14.09 -9.44
N GLY A 265 -2.36 14.71 -8.27
CA GLY A 265 -3.49 15.44 -7.69
C GLY A 265 -4.62 14.49 -7.28
N TYR A 266 -4.28 13.26 -6.87
CA TYR A 266 -5.26 12.23 -6.46
C TYR A 266 -6.29 11.93 -7.55
N SER A 267 -5.83 11.91 -8.81
CA SER A 267 -6.70 11.84 -9.99
C SER A 267 -7.19 10.42 -10.29
N TYR A 268 -6.42 9.41 -9.89
CA TYR A 268 -6.72 8.01 -10.09
C TYR A 268 -7.19 7.30 -8.82
N SER A 269 -6.77 7.78 -7.66
CA SER A 269 -7.11 7.25 -6.35
C SER A 269 -7.08 8.39 -5.32
N ASP A 270 -7.60 8.16 -4.13
CA ASP A 270 -7.34 9.01 -2.95
C ASP A 270 -5.89 8.89 -2.45
N HIS A 271 -5.12 7.95 -3.02
CA HIS A 271 -3.67 7.87 -2.89
C HIS A 271 -2.96 8.21 -4.20
N ASP A 272 -1.76 8.76 -4.08
CA ASP A 272 -0.82 9.04 -5.15
C ASP A 272 0.42 8.12 -5.02
N PRO A 273 1.04 7.67 -6.13
CA PRO A 273 2.09 6.65 -6.06
C PRO A 273 3.40 7.15 -5.44
N VAL A 274 4.09 6.27 -4.71
CA VAL A 274 5.46 6.50 -4.25
C VAL A 274 6.44 5.77 -5.18
N TYR A 275 7.51 6.45 -5.57
CA TYR A 275 8.54 5.92 -6.47
C TYR A 275 9.91 5.89 -5.79
N LEU A 276 10.51 4.71 -5.76
CA LEU A 276 11.83 4.46 -5.21
C LEU A 276 12.78 3.96 -6.30
N LYS A 277 13.94 4.61 -6.43
CA LYS A 277 15.12 4.01 -7.07
C LYS A 277 16.05 3.51 -5.99
N PHE A 278 16.52 2.29 -6.14
CA PHE A 278 17.43 1.68 -5.18
C PHE A 278 18.56 0.92 -5.88
N ARG A 279 19.57 0.52 -5.12
CA ARG A 279 20.67 -0.32 -5.58
C ARG A 279 20.97 -1.40 -4.52
N LEU A 280 21.08 -2.65 -4.94
CA LEU A 280 21.56 -3.72 -4.08
C LEU A 280 23.09 -3.59 -3.91
N LYS A 281 23.59 -3.64 -2.67
CA LYS A 281 25.02 -3.52 -2.35
C LYS A 281 25.79 -4.83 -2.52
#